data_AF-A0A956HMX3-F1
#
_entry.id   AF-A0A956HMX3-F1
#
_cell.length_a   1.000
_cell.length_b   1.000
_cell.length_c   1.000
_cell.angle_alpha   90.00
_cell.angle_beta   90.00
_cell.angle_gamma   90.00
#
_symmetry.space_group_name_H-M   'P 1'
#
loop_
_entity.id
_entity.type
_entity.pdbx_description
1 polymer ?
#
loop_
_entity_poly.entity_id
_entity_poly.type
_entity_poly.pdbx_seq_one_letter_code
_entity_poly.pdbx_strand_id
1 'polypeptide(L)'
;MNVVTETAKVGNAEISVETGKLAKQASAVVVRLGETAVLVTAVSSRDPKDLPFLPLTVEYREANAAAGKIPGGYFKREGRPTEWEILACRCIDRPIRPLFPKAYRNDTQIICTVLSHDKQNEPDVLAMTGASAALSISDAPWAGPIAGIRVARIDGEFVAFPTFEQLKSADISLTVAVSRDAIVMVEGGAQQAHEADMIDALMFAKEAARPLIELQDRLREAVGKPKREFVPPAVDEAFIAQVQAAAHDEFKAALAIKGKHERHDTLSDISKKIVEQLGGPEG
;
A
#
# COMPACT_ATOMS: atom_id res chain seq x y z
N MET A 1 -7.82 -19.10 -23.65
CA MET A 1 -7.17 -18.44 -22.48
C MET A 1 -7.54 -16.98 -22.58
N ASN A 2 -8.25 -16.44 -21.59
CA ASN A 2 -8.87 -15.11 -21.71
C ASN A 2 -7.98 -14.07 -21.04
N VAL A 3 -7.39 -13.20 -21.85
CA VAL A 3 -6.78 -11.95 -21.38
C VAL A 3 -7.93 -10.99 -21.12
N VAL A 4 -7.90 -10.31 -19.98
CA VAL A 4 -8.89 -9.30 -19.61
C VAL A 4 -8.16 -7.98 -19.40
N THR A 5 -8.68 -6.94 -20.02
CA THR A 5 -8.15 -5.58 -19.93
C THR A 5 -9.30 -4.64 -19.61
N GLU A 6 -9.15 -3.90 -18.54
CA GLU A 6 -10.07 -2.82 -18.16
C GLU A 6 -9.34 -1.48 -18.29
N THR A 7 -10.06 -0.44 -18.69
CA THR A 7 -9.52 0.91 -18.87
C THR A 7 -10.37 1.94 -18.14
N ALA A 8 -9.72 2.96 -17.59
CA ALA A 8 -10.36 4.08 -16.91
C ALA A 8 -9.69 5.38 -17.33
N LYS A 9 -10.52 6.42 -17.48
CA LYS A 9 -10.06 7.77 -17.75
C LYS A 9 -10.09 8.60 -16.47
N VAL A 10 -8.98 9.23 -16.14
CA VAL A 10 -8.82 10.14 -14.99
C VAL A 10 -8.23 11.45 -15.50
N GLY A 11 -9.08 12.46 -15.67
CA GLY A 11 -8.69 13.69 -16.36
C GLY A 11 -8.23 13.40 -17.79
N ASN A 12 -6.97 13.73 -18.09
CA ASN A 12 -6.34 13.46 -19.39
C ASN A 12 -5.62 12.11 -19.45
N ALA A 13 -5.47 11.41 -18.31
CA ALA A 13 -4.81 10.12 -18.25
C ALA A 13 -5.79 8.99 -18.60
N GLU A 14 -5.38 8.12 -19.50
CA GLU A 14 -6.07 6.85 -19.77
C GLU A 14 -5.20 5.72 -19.21
N ILE A 15 -5.72 5.06 -18.17
CA ILE A 15 -5.01 4.01 -17.45
C ILE A 15 -5.68 2.67 -17.75
N SER A 16 -4.88 1.69 -18.16
CA SER A 16 -5.35 0.32 -18.39
C SER A 16 -4.71 -0.66 -17.43
N VAL A 17 -5.47 -1.70 -17.07
CA VAL A 17 -5.00 -2.83 -16.25
C VAL A 17 -5.34 -4.13 -16.97
N GLU A 18 -4.31 -4.87 -17.35
CA GLU A 18 -4.41 -6.15 -18.06
C GLU A 18 -4.01 -7.32 -17.15
N THR A 19 -4.71 -8.46 -17.25
CA THR A 19 -4.34 -9.71 -16.58
C THR A 19 -4.56 -10.94 -17.47
N GLY A 20 -4.00 -12.08 -17.06
CA GLY A 20 -4.14 -13.37 -17.75
C GLY A 20 -3.08 -13.65 -18.81
N LYS A 21 -2.23 -12.68 -19.17
CA LYS A 21 -1.14 -12.84 -20.15
C LYS A 21 0.19 -13.25 -19.51
N LEU A 22 0.65 -12.50 -18.52
CA LEU A 22 1.96 -12.66 -17.87
C LEU A 22 1.84 -13.26 -16.46
N ALA A 23 2.92 -13.88 -15.98
CA ALA A 23 3.09 -14.37 -14.61
C ALA A 23 1.89 -15.18 -14.06
N LYS A 24 1.32 -16.08 -14.87
CA LYS A 24 0.06 -16.81 -14.61
C LYS A 24 0.04 -17.68 -13.34
N GLN A 25 1.21 -17.98 -12.77
CA GLN A 25 1.32 -18.71 -11.50
C GLN A 25 1.09 -17.81 -10.27
N ALA A 26 1.18 -16.49 -10.44
CA ALA A 26 0.85 -15.49 -9.43
C ALA A 26 -0.48 -14.80 -9.75
N SER A 27 -0.98 -14.00 -8.83
CA SER A 27 -2.01 -13.01 -9.14
C SER A 27 -1.30 -11.79 -9.71
N ALA A 28 -1.43 -11.56 -11.01
CA ALA A 28 -0.59 -10.61 -11.72
C ALA A 28 -1.40 -9.68 -12.61
N VAL A 29 -0.98 -8.42 -12.68
CA VAL A 29 -1.55 -7.42 -13.58
C VAL A 29 -0.44 -6.60 -14.24
N VAL A 30 -0.72 -6.05 -15.41
CA VAL A 30 0.11 -5.02 -16.04
C VAL A 30 -0.70 -3.74 -16.08
N VAL A 31 -0.22 -2.69 -15.40
CA VAL A 31 -0.82 -1.36 -15.42
C VAL A 31 -0.08 -0.49 -16.43
N ARG A 32 -0.81 0.29 -17.23
CA ARG A 32 -0.22 1.18 -18.23
C ARG A 32 -0.84 2.57 -18.21
N LEU A 33 0.00 3.58 -18.45
CA LEU A 33 -0.35 4.96 -18.77
C LEU A 33 0.62 5.45 -19.84
N GLY A 34 0.11 5.85 -21.01
CA GLY A 34 0.98 6.10 -22.16
C GLY A 34 1.77 4.84 -22.54
N GLU A 35 3.09 4.97 -22.68
CA GLU A 35 3.98 3.81 -22.88
C GLU A 35 4.64 3.32 -21.58
N THR A 36 4.40 4.01 -20.44
CA THR A 36 4.86 3.53 -19.14
C THR A 36 4.02 2.32 -18.70
N ALA A 37 4.69 1.21 -18.37
CA ALA A 37 4.06 -0.05 -18.03
C ALA A 37 4.72 -0.70 -16.81
N VAL A 38 3.91 -1.13 -15.84
CA VAL A 38 4.37 -1.80 -14.62
C VAL A 38 3.70 -3.17 -14.50
N LEU A 39 4.50 -4.23 -14.41
CA LEU A 39 4.03 -5.56 -14.01
C LEU A 39 3.98 -5.62 -12.48
N VAL A 40 2.81 -5.93 -11.94
CA VAL A 40 2.65 -6.13 -10.50
C VAL A 40 2.16 -7.54 -10.23
N THR A 41 2.86 -8.25 -9.35
CA THR A 41 2.50 -9.59 -8.90
C THR A 41 2.25 -9.60 -7.40
N ALA A 42 1.21 -10.34 -6.97
CA ALA A 42 0.86 -10.55 -5.58
C ALA A 42 0.80 -12.06 -5.29
N VAL A 43 1.53 -12.47 -4.26
CA VAL A 43 1.57 -13.84 -3.76
C VAL A 43 1.43 -13.81 -2.25
N SER A 44 0.54 -14.65 -1.71
CA SER A 44 0.37 -14.82 -0.26
C SER A 44 0.39 -16.31 0.08
N SER A 45 1.26 -16.72 1.00
CA SER A 45 1.37 -18.11 1.44
C SER A 45 0.02 -18.62 1.94
N ARG A 46 -0.21 -19.94 1.87
CA ARG A 46 -1.41 -20.56 2.42
C ARG A 46 -1.30 -20.77 3.92
N ASP A 47 -0.10 -21.13 4.37
CA ASP A 47 0.19 -21.37 5.78
C ASP A 47 0.74 -20.10 6.44
N PRO A 48 0.31 -19.80 7.69
CA PRO A 48 0.86 -18.71 8.46
C PRO A 48 2.31 -19.00 8.88
N LYS A 49 3.09 -17.94 9.08
CA LYS A 49 4.40 -18.03 9.73
C LYS A 49 4.24 -17.93 11.24
N ASP A 50 5.16 -18.55 11.96
CA ASP A 50 5.31 -18.37 13.40
C ASP A 50 5.98 -17.02 13.70
N LEU A 51 5.24 -15.94 13.44
CA LEU A 51 5.66 -14.55 13.64
C LEU A 51 4.52 -13.77 14.30
N PRO A 52 4.80 -12.87 15.26
CA PRO A 52 3.76 -12.12 15.96
C PRO A 52 3.20 -10.94 15.13
N PHE A 53 3.55 -10.81 13.85
CA PHE A 53 3.19 -9.68 12.98
C PHE A 53 2.84 -10.13 11.57
N LEU A 54 2.37 -9.20 10.72
CA LEU A 54 2.12 -9.42 9.30
C LEU A 54 3.44 -9.37 8.48
N PRO A 55 3.95 -10.52 7.96
CA PRO A 55 5.07 -10.55 7.02
C PRO A 55 4.61 -10.09 5.63
N LEU A 56 4.50 -8.78 5.46
CA LEU A 56 4.23 -8.14 4.16
C LEU A 56 5.52 -7.49 3.66
N THR A 57 5.94 -7.89 2.46
CA THR A 57 7.08 -7.33 1.74
C THR A 57 6.60 -6.72 0.42
N VAL A 58 6.96 -5.45 0.18
CA VAL A 58 6.74 -4.78 -1.09
C VAL A 58 8.09 -4.47 -1.72
N GLU A 59 8.29 -4.92 -2.95
CA GLU A 59 9.46 -4.61 -3.75
C GLU A 59 9.03 -3.87 -5.03
N TYR A 60 9.65 -2.75 -5.30
CA TYR A 60 9.46 -1.94 -6.50
C TYR A 60 10.81 -1.78 -7.18
N ARG A 61 10.89 -2.20 -8.45
CA ARG A 61 12.13 -2.17 -9.24
C ARG A 61 11.93 -1.46 -10.57
N GLU A 62 12.87 -0.58 -10.89
CA GLU A 62 12.97 0.08 -12.19
C GLU A 62 14.07 -0.59 -13.02
N ALA A 63 13.67 -1.43 -13.97
CA ALA A 63 14.63 -2.05 -14.87
C ALA A 63 15.24 -0.99 -15.80
N ASN A 64 16.57 -0.95 -15.95
CA ASN A 64 17.21 0.01 -16.86
C ASN A 64 16.76 -0.18 -18.30
N ALA A 65 16.44 -1.43 -18.66
CA ALA A 65 15.88 -1.80 -19.96
C ALA A 65 14.53 -1.13 -20.24
N ALA A 66 13.74 -0.78 -19.21
CA ALA A 66 12.46 -0.08 -19.38
C ALA A 66 12.63 1.28 -20.06
N ALA A 67 13.78 1.93 -19.85
CA ALA A 67 14.15 3.19 -20.48
C ALA A 67 15.11 3.01 -21.67
N GLY A 68 15.33 1.77 -22.14
CA GLY A 68 16.27 1.45 -23.21
C GLY A 68 17.74 1.69 -22.85
N LYS A 69 18.10 1.60 -21.56
CA LYS A 69 19.46 1.86 -21.07
C LYS A 69 20.12 0.58 -20.57
N ILE A 70 21.44 0.48 -20.75
CA ILE A 70 22.27 -0.55 -20.10
C ILE A 70 22.71 0.00 -18.73
N PRO A 71 22.66 -0.78 -17.64
CA PRO A 71 23.14 -0.34 -16.33
C PRO A 71 24.58 0.21 -16.38
N GLY A 72 24.80 1.36 -15.74
CA GLY A 72 26.08 2.07 -15.82
C GLY A 72 27.23 1.39 -15.08
N GLY A 73 26.93 0.63 -14.02
CA GLY A 73 27.93 0.02 -13.12
C GLY A 73 28.84 -1.03 -13.78
N TYR A 74 29.85 -1.47 -13.03
CA TYR A 74 30.86 -2.45 -13.49
C TYR A 74 30.21 -3.76 -13.97
N PHE A 75 29.28 -4.31 -13.18
CA PHE A 75 28.61 -5.59 -13.46
C PHE A 75 27.53 -5.53 -14.55
N LYS A 76 27.20 -4.33 -15.07
CA LYS A 76 26.14 -4.14 -16.09
C LYS A 76 24.79 -4.78 -15.72
N ARG A 77 24.46 -4.78 -14.43
CA ARG A 77 23.23 -5.33 -13.86
C ARG A 77 22.65 -4.38 -12.81
N GLU A 78 21.33 -4.39 -12.66
CA GLU A 78 20.63 -3.72 -11.56
C GLU A 78 21.13 -4.28 -10.22
N GLY A 79 21.51 -3.36 -9.32
CA GLY A 79 22.05 -3.70 -8.01
C GLY A 79 20.99 -3.60 -6.92
N ARG A 80 21.42 -3.10 -5.76
CA ARG A 80 20.51 -2.77 -4.65
C ARG A 80 19.48 -1.72 -5.10
N PRO A 81 18.28 -1.73 -4.51
CA PRO A 81 17.30 -0.67 -4.75
C PRO A 81 17.89 0.71 -4.45
N THR A 82 17.55 1.68 -5.30
CA THR A 82 17.83 3.10 -5.12
C THR A 82 16.96 3.70 -4.00
N GLU A 83 17.30 4.90 -3.53
CA GLU A 83 16.47 5.62 -2.55
C GLU A 83 15.05 5.83 -3.08
N TRP A 84 14.91 6.18 -4.36
CA TRP A 84 13.62 6.33 -5.01
C TRP A 84 12.81 5.03 -5.03
N GLU A 85 13.43 3.92 -5.44
CA GLU A 85 12.77 2.60 -5.42
C GLU A 85 12.30 2.23 -4.01
N ILE A 86 13.10 2.54 -2.97
CA ILE A 86 12.72 2.31 -1.57
C ILE A 86 11.55 3.19 -1.14
N LEU A 87 11.50 4.46 -1.55
CA LEU A 87 10.38 5.36 -1.27
C LEU A 87 9.09 4.87 -1.95
N ALA A 88 9.19 4.43 -3.20
CA ALA A 88 8.07 3.83 -3.92
C ALA A 88 7.56 2.56 -3.21
N CYS A 89 8.45 1.67 -2.75
CA CYS A 89 8.05 0.52 -1.93
C CYS A 89 7.22 0.94 -0.71
N ARG A 90 7.67 1.98 0.01
CA ARG A 90 6.97 2.48 1.22
C ARG A 90 5.63 3.11 0.89
N CYS A 91 5.54 3.88 -0.20
CA CYS A 91 4.29 4.48 -0.66
C CYS A 91 3.25 3.42 -1.06
N ILE A 92 3.68 2.28 -1.60
CA ILE A 92 2.80 1.16 -1.95
C ILE A 92 2.41 0.34 -0.71
N ASP A 93 3.36 0.08 0.20
CA ASP A 93 3.14 -0.72 1.42
C ASP A 93 2.16 -0.07 2.41
N ARG A 94 2.35 1.23 2.69
CA ARG A 94 1.57 2.00 3.67
C ARG A 94 0.06 1.86 3.51
N PRO A 95 -0.54 2.03 2.32
CA PRO A 95 -1.99 1.96 2.16
C PRO A 95 -2.54 0.53 2.05
N ILE A 96 -1.74 -0.46 1.62
CA ILE A 96 -2.23 -1.86 1.51
C ILE A 96 -2.15 -2.62 2.83
N ARG A 97 -1.16 -2.30 3.69
CA ARG A 97 -0.89 -3.01 4.95
C ARG A 97 -2.08 -3.02 5.93
N PRO A 98 -2.79 -1.91 6.18
CA PRO A 98 -3.90 -1.87 7.14
C PRO A 98 -5.14 -2.64 6.68
N LEU A 99 -5.20 -3.03 5.39
CA LEU A 99 -6.35 -3.69 4.79
C LEU A 99 -6.27 -5.22 4.85
N PHE A 100 -5.21 -5.77 5.43
CA PHE A 100 -5.17 -7.18 5.83
C PHE A 100 -5.89 -7.38 7.18
N PRO A 101 -6.56 -8.53 7.38
CA PRO A 101 -7.15 -8.87 8.67
C PRO A 101 -6.15 -8.79 9.82
N LYS A 102 -6.64 -8.41 11.00
CA LYS A 102 -5.85 -8.49 12.23
C LYS A 102 -5.38 -9.94 12.44
N ALA A 103 -4.16 -10.10 12.95
CA ALA A 103 -3.50 -11.39 13.15
C ALA A 103 -3.25 -12.22 11.87
N TYR A 104 -3.37 -11.63 10.67
CA TYR A 104 -2.95 -12.28 9.45
C TYR A 104 -1.41 -12.41 9.41
N ARG A 105 -0.91 -13.65 9.34
CA ARG A 105 0.52 -13.99 9.48
C ARG A 105 1.09 -14.73 8.25
N ASN A 106 0.34 -14.73 7.15
CA ASN A 106 0.76 -15.40 5.93
C ASN A 106 1.75 -14.50 5.18
N ASP A 107 2.88 -15.08 4.82
CA ASP A 107 3.95 -14.41 4.08
C ASP A 107 3.41 -13.90 2.75
N THR A 108 3.41 -12.57 2.60
CA THR A 108 2.77 -11.89 1.48
C THR A 108 3.76 -10.98 0.80
N GLN A 109 3.95 -11.20 -0.49
CA GLN A 109 4.89 -10.44 -1.30
C GLN A 109 4.17 -9.76 -2.45
N ILE A 110 4.45 -8.46 -2.61
CA ILE A 110 4.06 -7.67 -3.77
C ILE A 110 5.33 -7.26 -4.50
N ILE A 111 5.45 -7.63 -5.77
CA ILE A 111 6.59 -7.25 -6.61
C ILE A 111 6.08 -6.41 -7.76
N CYS A 112 6.57 -5.17 -7.84
CA CYS A 112 6.30 -4.21 -8.90
C CYS A 112 7.56 -4.06 -9.75
N THR A 113 7.46 -4.35 -11.04
CA THR A 113 8.58 -4.24 -11.98
C THR A 113 8.17 -3.31 -13.12
N VAL A 114 8.86 -2.17 -13.26
CA VAL A 114 8.66 -1.28 -14.40
C VAL A 114 9.23 -1.96 -15.64
N LEU A 115 8.34 -2.29 -16.59
CA LEU A 115 8.68 -2.96 -17.83
C LEU A 115 9.03 -1.99 -18.95
N SER A 116 8.38 -0.81 -18.95
CA SER A 116 8.59 0.24 -19.96
C SER A 116 8.33 1.60 -19.32
N HIS A 117 9.03 2.63 -19.82
CA HIS A 117 8.95 3.99 -19.29
C HIS A 117 9.06 5.01 -20.42
N ASP A 118 8.03 5.84 -20.60
CA ASP A 118 7.91 6.82 -21.69
C ASP A 118 8.65 8.15 -21.43
N LYS A 119 9.23 8.32 -20.24
CA LYS A 119 9.94 9.52 -19.77
C LYS A 119 9.03 10.73 -19.52
N GLN A 120 7.72 10.53 -19.51
CA GLN A 120 6.72 11.56 -19.25
C GLN A 120 5.94 11.26 -17.97
N ASN A 121 5.58 9.99 -17.75
CA ASN A 121 4.70 9.57 -16.69
C ASN A 121 5.43 8.83 -15.58
N GLU A 122 5.19 9.23 -14.33
CA GLU A 122 5.76 8.58 -13.15
C GLU A 122 5.08 7.21 -12.89
N PRO A 123 5.83 6.10 -12.83
CA PRO A 123 5.30 4.74 -12.60
C PRO A 123 4.81 4.42 -11.17
N ASP A 124 5.19 5.19 -10.14
CA ASP A 124 4.98 4.84 -8.72
C ASP A 124 3.49 4.61 -8.35
N VAL A 125 2.61 5.53 -8.75
CA VAL A 125 1.16 5.47 -8.50
C VAL A 125 0.46 4.42 -9.37
N LEU A 126 1.03 4.08 -10.53
CA LEU A 126 0.57 2.95 -11.35
C LEU A 126 0.89 1.63 -10.65
N ALA A 127 2.08 1.51 -10.07
CA ALA A 127 2.47 0.35 -9.27
C ALA A 127 1.57 0.19 -8.03
N MET A 128 1.21 1.29 -7.36
CA MET A 128 0.27 1.27 -6.24
C MET A 128 -1.12 0.76 -6.64
N THR A 129 -1.67 1.27 -7.75
CA THR A 129 -2.94 0.78 -8.30
C THR A 129 -2.83 -0.68 -8.74
N GLY A 130 -1.69 -1.08 -9.32
CA GLY A 130 -1.42 -2.45 -9.71
C GLY A 130 -1.31 -3.42 -8.53
N ALA A 131 -0.72 -3.00 -7.41
CA ALA A 131 -0.66 -3.78 -6.18
C ALA A 131 -2.06 -4.07 -5.64
N SER A 132 -2.91 -3.04 -5.61
CA SER A 132 -4.31 -3.17 -5.25
C SER A 132 -5.07 -4.10 -6.21
N ALA A 133 -4.89 -3.95 -7.51
CA ALA A 133 -5.57 -4.79 -8.51
C ALA A 133 -5.12 -6.26 -8.41
N ALA A 134 -3.81 -6.51 -8.26
CA ALA A 134 -3.26 -7.85 -8.09
C ALA A 134 -3.77 -8.53 -6.81
N LEU A 135 -3.84 -7.81 -5.69
CA LEU A 135 -4.44 -8.31 -4.44
C LEU A 135 -5.95 -8.53 -4.60
N SER A 136 -6.65 -7.65 -5.32
CA SER A 136 -8.09 -7.73 -5.56
C SER A 136 -8.49 -8.98 -6.33
N ILE A 137 -7.70 -9.39 -7.34
CA ILE A 137 -7.96 -10.62 -8.10
C ILE A 137 -7.38 -11.89 -7.44
N SER A 138 -6.55 -11.74 -6.40
CA SER A 138 -5.98 -12.85 -5.64
C SER A 138 -6.97 -13.52 -4.69
N ASP A 139 -6.59 -14.66 -4.14
CA ASP A 139 -7.32 -15.36 -3.09
C ASP A 139 -6.93 -14.86 -1.67
N ALA A 140 -6.01 -13.91 -1.52
CA ALA A 140 -5.62 -13.39 -0.20
C ALA A 140 -6.77 -12.59 0.45
N PRO A 141 -7.09 -12.81 1.75
CA PRO A 141 -8.11 -12.05 2.46
C PRO A 141 -7.64 -10.61 2.66
N TRP A 142 -8.12 -9.70 1.81
CA TRP A 142 -7.69 -8.31 1.77
C TRP A 142 -8.87 -7.39 1.44
N ALA A 143 -9.00 -6.29 2.18
CA ALA A 143 -10.22 -5.47 2.26
C ALA A 143 -10.23 -4.21 1.36
N GLY A 144 -9.40 -4.15 0.31
CA GLY A 144 -9.48 -3.06 -0.66
C GLY A 144 -10.63 -3.20 -1.67
N PRO A 145 -10.57 -2.56 -2.85
CA PRO A 145 -9.38 -1.96 -3.46
C PRO A 145 -9.04 -0.55 -2.96
N ILE A 146 -7.83 -0.11 -3.29
CA ILE A 146 -7.37 1.27 -3.25
C ILE A 146 -6.89 1.71 -4.64
N ALA A 147 -6.80 3.01 -4.89
CA ALA A 147 -6.24 3.59 -6.10
C ALA A 147 -5.14 4.58 -5.72
N GLY A 148 -4.00 4.48 -6.39
CA GLY A 148 -2.93 5.46 -6.30
C GLY A 148 -3.11 6.54 -7.36
N ILE A 149 -3.02 7.80 -6.95
CA ILE A 149 -3.11 8.96 -7.84
C ILE A 149 -2.06 10.00 -7.45
N ARG A 150 -1.47 10.63 -8.47
CA ARG A 150 -0.63 11.82 -8.28
C ARG A 150 -1.44 13.04 -8.68
N VAL A 151 -1.51 14.03 -7.80
CA VAL A 151 -2.20 15.30 -8.02
C VAL A 151 -1.19 16.43 -7.89
N ALA A 152 -1.21 17.36 -8.84
CA ALA A 152 -0.45 18.58 -8.74
C ALA A 152 -1.33 19.80 -8.98
N ARG A 153 -0.95 20.96 -8.42
CA ARG A 153 -1.54 22.25 -8.80
C ARG A 153 -0.58 22.99 -9.71
N ILE A 154 -1.05 23.37 -10.88
CA ILE A 154 -0.27 24.03 -11.94
C ILE A 154 -1.08 25.23 -12.41
N ASP A 155 -0.48 26.42 -12.33
CA ASP A 155 -1.13 27.69 -12.68
C ASP A 155 -2.51 27.88 -12.00
N GLY A 156 -2.64 27.39 -10.76
CA GLY A 156 -3.87 27.47 -9.96
C GLY A 156 -4.85 26.30 -10.14
N GLU A 157 -4.62 25.40 -11.11
CA GLU A 157 -5.54 24.31 -11.45
C GLU A 157 -5.01 22.94 -10.99
N PHE A 158 -5.89 22.09 -10.44
CA PHE A 158 -5.52 20.73 -10.06
C PHE A 158 -5.51 19.77 -11.26
N VAL A 159 -4.40 19.06 -11.42
CA VAL A 159 -4.17 18.11 -12.50
C VAL A 159 -3.88 16.72 -11.92
N ALA A 160 -4.63 15.72 -12.37
CA ALA A 160 -4.39 14.32 -12.07
C ALA A 160 -3.37 13.71 -13.05
N PHE A 161 -2.48 12.87 -12.52
CA PHE A 161 -1.38 12.24 -13.27
C PHE A 161 -0.57 13.25 -14.10
N PRO A 162 -0.02 14.31 -13.47
CA PRO A 162 0.82 15.28 -14.16
C PRO A 162 2.09 14.60 -14.71
N THR A 163 2.53 15.05 -15.87
CA THR A 163 3.82 14.66 -16.45
C THR A 163 5.00 15.24 -15.67
N PHE A 164 6.20 14.67 -15.86
CA PHE A 164 7.44 15.23 -15.30
C PHE A 164 7.68 16.70 -15.66
N GLU A 165 7.27 17.13 -16.86
CA GLU A 165 7.43 18.53 -17.28
C GLU A 165 6.47 19.44 -16.51
N GLN A 166 5.21 19.04 -16.39
CA GLN A 166 4.18 19.75 -15.63
C GLN A 166 4.52 19.86 -14.14
N LEU A 167 5.16 18.83 -13.56
CA LEU A 167 5.58 18.85 -12.16
C LEU A 167 6.63 19.94 -11.86
N LYS A 168 7.38 20.44 -12.86
CA LYS A 168 8.37 21.50 -12.66
C LYS A 168 7.74 22.87 -12.35
N SER A 169 6.54 23.12 -12.86
CA SER A 169 5.78 24.35 -12.59
C SER A 169 4.75 24.18 -11.47
N ALA A 170 4.69 23.01 -10.83
CA ALA A 170 3.73 22.74 -9.79
C ALA A 170 4.10 23.37 -8.45
N ASP A 171 3.14 24.04 -7.81
CA ASP A 171 3.28 24.58 -6.46
C ASP A 171 2.74 23.63 -5.38
N ILE A 172 1.90 22.65 -5.75
CA ILE A 172 1.49 21.52 -4.92
C ILE A 172 1.76 20.23 -5.70
N SER A 173 2.30 19.19 -5.06
CA SER A 173 2.45 17.84 -5.63
C SER A 173 2.26 16.78 -4.56
N LEU A 174 1.21 15.97 -4.72
CA LEU A 174 0.78 14.96 -3.77
C LEU A 174 0.65 13.59 -4.46
N THR A 175 1.17 12.57 -3.81
CA THR A 175 0.87 11.17 -4.06
C THR A 175 -0.14 10.70 -3.02
N VAL A 176 -1.31 10.27 -3.49
CA VAL A 176 -2.44 9.92 -2.62
C VAL A 176 -2.90 8.51 -2.93
N ALA A 177 -3.14 7.72 -1.88
CA ALA A 177 -3.87 6.46 -1.98
C ALA A 177 -5.29 6.68 -1.45
N VAL A 178 -6.29 6.30 -2.22
CA VAL A 178 -7.70 6.43 -1.83
C VAL A 178 -8.42 5.10 -1.93
N SER A 179 -9.34 4.85 -1.01
CA SER A 179 -10.34 3.80 -1.12
C SER A 179 -11.64 4.40 -1.67
N ARG A 180 -12.71 3.59 -1.71
CA ARG A 180 -14.05 4.08 -2.08
C ARG A 180 -14.53 5.21 -1.19
N ASP A 181 -14.27 5.09 0.11
CA ASP A 181 -14.90 5.94 1.12
C ASP A 181 -13.95 6.98 1.70
N ALA A 182 -12.64 6.72 1.67
CA ALA A 182 -11.67 7.50 2.42
C ALA A 182 -10.32 7.67 1.70
N ILE A 183 -9.59 8.71 2.11
CA ILE A 183 -8.17 8.84 1.81
C ILE A 183 -7.41 7.95 2.79
N VAL A 184 -6.55 7.08 2.27
CA VAL A 184 -5.83 6.06 3.06
C VAL A 184 -4.40 6.51 3.37
N MET A 185 -3.76 7.18 2.42
CA MET A 185 -2.36 7.60 2.54
C MET A 185 -2.13 8.87 1.72
N VAL A 186 -1.32 9.76 2.27
CA VAL A 186 -0.86 11.00 1.61
C VAL A 186 0.66 11.09 1.78
N GLU A 187 1.33 11.44 0.70
CA GLU A 187 2.74 11.81 0.64
C GLU A 187 2.89 13.00 -0.32
N GLY A 188 3.84 13.90 -0.10
CA GLY A 188 4.08 15.02 -1.00
C GLY A 188 4.33 16.32 -0.27
N GLY A 189 4.27 17.43 -1.01
CA GLY A 189 4.58 18.75 -0.47
C GLY A 189 4.05 19.88 -1.33
N ALA A 190 4.26 21.10 -0.84
CA ALA A 190 3.81 22.32 -1.47
C ALA A 190 4.78 23.48 -1.21
N GLN A 191 4.75 24.49 -2.09
CA GLN A 191 5.53 25.72 -1.99
C GLN A 191 4.75 26.77 -1.19
N GLN A 192 4.73 26.62 0.14
CA GLN A 192 4.04 27.54 1.07
C GLN A 192 2.54 27.73 0.75
N ALA A 193 1.85 26.66 0.32
CA ALA A 193 0.41 26.69 0.07
C ALA A 193 -0.39 26.82 1.38
N HIS A 194 -1.59 27.39 1.28
CA HIS A 194 -2.53 27.44 2.40
C HIS A 194 -3.06 26.05 2.74
N GLU A 195 -3.42 25.81 4.01
CA GLU A 195 -3.99 24.53 4.44
C GLU A 195 -5.29 24.19 3.70
N ALA A 196 -6.09 25.20 3.36
CA ALA A 196 -7.32 25.02 2.57
C ALA A 196 -7.01 24.42 1.18
N ASP A 197 -5.97 24.92 0.50
CA ASP A 197 -5.55 24.42 -0.81
C ASP A 197 -5.11 22.95 -0.75
N MET A 198 -4.46 22.55 0.35
CA MET A 198 -4.06 21.17 0.59
C MET A 198 -5.27 20.26 0.77
N ILE A 199 -6.30 20.72 1.48
CA ILE A 199 -7.56 19.97 1.65
C ILE A 199 -8.25 19.83 0.28
N ASP A 200 -8.32 20.90 -0.50
CA ASP A 200 -8.94 20.88 -1.83
C ASP A 200 -8.21 19.91 -2.77
N ALA A 201 -6.86 19.89 -2.74
CA ALA A 201 -6.06 18.94 -3.51
C ALA A 201 -6.35 17.47 -3.12
N LEU A 202 -6.55 17.20 -1.82
CA LEU A 202 -6.89 15.88 -1.31
C LEU A 202 -8.30 15.44 -1.70
N MET A 203 -9.27 16.36 -1.65
CA MET A 203 -10.64 16.10 -2.09
C MET A 203 -10.71 15.87 -3.60
N PHE A 204 -9.96 16.65 -4.38
CA PHE A 204 -9.79 16.42 -5.81
C PHE A 204 -9.19 15.03 -6.08
N ALA A 205 -8.15 14.62 -5.35
CA ALA A 205 -7.54 13.30 -5.49
C ALA A 205 -8.54 12.17 -5.27
N LYS A 206 -9.35 12.26 -4.20
CA LYS A 206 -10.38 11.26 -3.87
C LYS A 206 -11.42 11.12 -4.98
N GLU A 207 -11.96 12.22 -5.47
CA GLU A 207 -12.98 12.19 -6.53
C GLU A 207 -12.39 11.74 -7.87
N ALA A 208 -11.21 12.25 -8.24
CA ALA A 208 -10.56 11.95 -9.51
C ALA A 208 -10.16 10.47 -9.64
N ALA A 209 -9.80 9.80 -8.54
CA ALA A 209 -9.38 8.40 -8.56
C ALA A 209 -10.53 7.38 -8.52
N ARG A 210 -11.80 7.81 -8.38
CA ARG A 210 -12.96 6.91 -8.35
C ARG A 210 -13.05 5.95 -9.55
N PRO A 211 -12.80 6.37 -10.81
CA PRO A 211 -12.79 5.47 -11.97
C PRO A 211 -11.77 4.32 -11.86
N LEU A 212 -10.66 4.51 -11.14
CA LEU A 212 -9.65 3.46 -10.92
C LEU A 212 -10.10 2.40 -9.92
N ILE A 213 -10.94 2.78 -8.96
CA ILE A 213 -11.59 1.83 -8.04
C ILE A 213 -12.61 0.98 -8.81
N GLU A 214 -13.48 1.63 -9.59
CA GLU A 214 -14.49 0.95 -10.40
C GLU A 214 -13.87 0.01 -11.44
N LEU A 215 -12.75 0.40 -12.05
CA LEU A 215 -11.96 -0.45 -12.93
C LEU A 215 -11.51 -1.74 -12.23
N GLN A 216 -11.03 -1.64 -10.99
CA GLN A 216 -10.55 -2.80 -10.24
C GLN A 216 -11.72 -3.71 -9.83
N ASP A 217 -12.89 -3.15 -9.54
CA ASP A 217 -14.09 -3.93 -9.29
C ASP A 217 -14.49 -4.75 -10.52
N ARG A 218 -14.53 -4.14 -11.71
CA ARG A 218 -14.82 -4.83 -12.97
C ARG A 218 -13.81 -5.93 -13.27
N LEU A 219 -12.53 -5.66 -13.04
CA LEU A 219 -11.46 -6.65 -13.21
C LEU A 219 -11.63 -7.84 -12.25
N ARG A 220 -11.95 -7.55 -10.98
CA ARG A 220 -12.22 -8.59 -9.96
C ARG A 220 -13.47 -9.39 -10.28
N GLU A 221 -14.53 -8.77 -10.77
CA GLU A 221 -15.75 -9.47 -11.19
C GLU A 221 -15.47 -10.42 -12.37
N ALA A 222 -14.65 -9.99 -13.33
CA ALA A 222 -14.33 -10.77 -14.52
C ALA A 222 -13.42 -11.97 -14.23
N VAL A 223 -12.41 -11.84 -13.34
CA VAL A 223 -11.35 -12.86 -13.17
C VAL A 223 -10.92 -13.13 -11.73
N GLY A 224 -11.53 -12.46 -10.74
CA GLY A 224 -11.10 -12.55 -9.35
C GLY A 224 -11.32 -13.93 -8.75
N LYS A 225 -10.34 -14.40 -7.98
CA LYS A 225 -10.48 -15.63 -7.18
C LYS A 225 -11.34 -15.35 -5.94
N PRO A 226 -12.16 -16.32 -5.49
CA PRO A 226 -12.78 -16.25 -4.17
C PRO A 226 -11.71 -16.02 -3.10
N LYS A 227 -12.00 -15.12 -2.14
CA LYS A 227 -11.10 -14.88 -1.02
C LYS A 227 -11.03 -16.14 -0.15
N ARG A 228 -9.82 -16.52 0.25
CA ARG A 228 -9.60 -17.58 1.22
C ARG A 228 -10.27 -17.19 2.53
N GLU A 229 -10.92 -18.17 3.15
CA GLU A 229 -11.43 -18.01 4.50
C GLU A 229 -10.27 -17.75 5.47
N PHE A 230 -10.45 -16.75 6.34
CA PHE A 230 -9.53 -16.46 7.42
C PHE A 230 -10.31 -16.43 8.72
N VAL A 231 -10.03 -17.40 9.58
CA VAL A 231 -10.58 -17.46 10.94
C VAL A 231 -9.56 -16.81 11.87
N PRO A 232 -9.85 -15.64 12.45
CA PRO A 232 -8.94 -15.03 13.42
C PRO A 232 -8.79 -15.95 14.64
N PRO A 233 -7.65 -15.91 15.34
CA PRO A 233 -7.46 -16.65 16.58
C PRO A 233 -8.59 -16.35 17.58
N ALA A 234 -9.07 -17.40 18.26
CA ALA A 234 -10.07 -17.24 19.30
C ALA A 234 -9.53 -16.33 20.40
N VAL A 235 -10.38 -15.42 20.86
CA VAL A 235 -10.07 -14.48 21.93
C VAL A 235 -10.82 -14.94 23.18
N ASP A 236 -10.09 -15.13 24.28
CA ASP A 236 -10.70 -15.41 25.58
C ASP A 236 -11.12 -14.10 26.24
N GLU A 237 -12.38 -13.72 26.02
CA GLU A 237 -12.97 -12.50 26.58
C GLU A 237 -13.00 -12.50 28.11
N ALA A 238 -13.15 -13.67 28.75
CA ALA A 238 -13.13 -13.78 30.20
C ALA A 238 -11.72 -13.50 30.73
N PHE A 239 -10.69 -14.01 30.06
CA PHE A 239 -9.31 -13.70 30.39
C PHE A 239 -8.97 -12.23 30.16
N ILE A 240 -9.42 -11.62 29.06
CA ILE A 240 -9.27 -10.18 28.83
C ILE A 240 -9.89 -9.37 29.98
N ALA A 241 -11.10 -9.71 30.40
CA ALA A 241 -11.77 -9.03 31.50
C ALA A 241 -11.01 -9.17 32.84
N GLN A 242 -10.42 -10.34 33.10
CA GLN A 242 -9.57 -10.56 34.29
C GLN A 242 -8.31 -9.69 34.25
N VAL A 243 -7.60 -9.66 33.12
CA VAL A 243 -6.41 -8.83 32.93
C VAL A 243 -6.75 -7.34 33.07
N GLN A 244 -7.87 -6.91 32.47
CA GLN A 244 -8.35 -5.53 32.61
C GLN A 244 -8.65 -5.18 34.07
N ALA A 245 -9.39 -6.03 34.79
CA ALA A 245 -9.71 -5.78 36.19
C ALA A 245 -8.46 -5.71 37.09
N ALA A 246 -7.43 -6.53 36.80
CA ALA A 246 -6.21 -6.57 37.58
C ALA A 246 -5.25 -5.40 37.28
N ALA A 247 -5.24 -4.87 36.05
CA ALA A 247 -4.18 -3.98 35.58
C ALA A 247 -4.64 -2.56 35.18
N HIS A 248 -5.93 -2.36 34.90
CA HIS A 248 -6.42 -1.14 34.24
C HIS A 248 -6.03 0.15 34.96
N ASP A 249 -6.25 0.24 36.26
CA ASP A 249 -5.99 1.48 37.01
C ASP A 249 -4.49 1.77 37.18
N GLU A 250 -3.67 0.73 37.36
CA GLU A 250 -2.21 0.84 37.40
C GLU A 250 -1.65 1.32 36.05
N PHE A 251 -2.11 0.73 34.93
CA PHE A 251 -1.74 1.18 33.59
C PHE A 251 -2.18 2.61 33.32
N LYS A 252 -3.41 2.99 33.71
CA LYS A 252 -3.94 4.34 33.54
C LYS A 252 -3.10 5.38 34.29
N ALA A 253 -2.68 5.08 35.52
CA ALA A 253 -1.80 5.94 36.28
C ALA A 253 -0.41 6.04 35.64
N ALA A 254 0.17 4.91 35.20
CA ALA A 254 1.48 4.89 34.55
C ALA A 254 1.50 5.69 33.25
N LEU A 255 0.42 5.67 32.46
CA LEU A 255 0.32 6.47 31.23
C LEU A 255 0.37 7.99 31.46
N ALA A 256 0.05 8.46 32.67
CA ALA A 256 0.16 9.88 33.04
C ALA A 256 1.60 10.31 33.39
N ILE A 257 2.54 9.38 33.54
CA ILE A 257 3.96 9.68 33.80
C ILE A 257 4.55 10.41 32.61
N LYS A 258 5.13 11.60 32.83
CA LYS A 258 5.69 12.44 31.77
C LYS A 258 6.98 11.87 31.18
N GLY A 259 7.86 11.33 32.03
CA GLY A 259 9.16 10.80 31.63
C GLY A 259 9.03 9.51 30.80
N LYS A 260 9.66 9.45 29.62
CA LYS A 260 9.59 8.28 28.73
C LYS A 260 10.15 7.00 29.38
N HIS A 261 11.34 7.08 29.99
CA HIS A 261 12.02 5.93 30.60
C HIS A 261 11.25 5.43 31.81
N GLU A 262 10.94 6.34 32.75
CA GLU A 262 10.14 6.02 33.93
C GLU A 262 8.77 5.42 33.58
N ARG A 263 8.07 5.99 32.61
CA ARG A 263 6.80 5.43 32.11
C ARG A 263 6.99 4.03 31.54
N HIS A 264 8.01 3.83 30.71
CA HIS A 264 8.29 2.53 30.09
C HIS A 264 8.62 1.47 31.14
N ASP A 265 9.47 1.79 32.11
CA ASP A 265 9.89 0.88 33.16
C ASP A 265 8.69 0.51 34.05
N THR A 266 7.88 1.51 34.43
CA THR A 266 6.64 1.29 35.19
C THR A 266 5.66 0.38 34.43
N LEU A 267 5.43 0.63 33.14
CA LEU A 267 4.55 -0.21 32.31
C LEU A 267 5.09 -1.64 32.15
N SER A 268 6.41 -1.79 32.03
CA SER A 268 7.08 -3.09 31.97
C SER A 268 6.91 -3.87 33.27
N ASP A 269 7.07 -3.21 34.42
CA ASP A 269 6.95 -3.84 35.73
C ASP A 269 5.50 -4.23 36.04
N ILE A 270 4.51 -3.40 35.68
CA ILE A 270 3.10 -3.78 35.76
C ILE A 270 2.83 -4.99 34.85
N SER A 271 3.35 -5.00 33.61
CA SER A 271 3.16 -6.13 32.69
C SER A 271 3.74 -7.43 33.25
N LYS A 272 4.95 -7.41 33.81
CA LYS A 272 5.58 -8.59 34.45
C LYS A 272 4.75 -9.10 35.62
N LYS A 273 4.31 -8.20 36.51
CA LYS A 273 3.46 -8.54 37.66
C LYS A 273 2.17 -9.24 37.22
N ILE A 274 1.54 -8.77 36.16
CA ILE A 274 0.29 -9.37 35.64
C ILE A 274 0.55 -10.73 35.00
N VAL A 275 1.65 -10.88 34.24
CA VAL A 275 2.06 -12.19 33.70
C VAL A 275 2.38 -13.18 34.82
N GLU A 276 3.06 -12.77 35.89
CA GLU A 276 3.31 -13.63 37.05
C GLU A 276 2.02 -14.03 37.77
N GLN A 277 1.02 -13.15 37.81
CA GLN A 277 -0.25 -13.39 38.50
C GLN A 277 -1.22 -14.27 37.69
N LEU A 278 -1.26 -14.08 36.37
CA LEU A 278 -2.31 -14.64 35.49
C LEU A 278 -1.75 -15.50 34.33
N GLY A 279 -0.43 -15.60 34.20
CA GLY A 279 0.23 -16.38 33.15
C GLY A 279 -0.03 -17.88 33.26
N GLY A 280 -0.12 -18.54 32.11
CA GLY A 280 -0.27 -19.99 32.04
C GLY A 280 1.07 -20.71 32.30
N PRO A 281 1.08 -22.06 32.30
CA PRO A 281 2.31 -22.84 32.52
C PRO A 281 3.42 -22.62 31.47
N GLU A 282 3.15 -21.91 30.36
CA GLU A 282 4.13 -21.55 29.33
C GLU A 282 4.59 -20.08 29.37
N GLY A 283 4.13 -19.29 30.36
CA GLY A 283 4.39 -17.85 30.47
C GLY A 283 3.30 -17.01 29.83
#